data_AF-A0A9P0PL03-F1
#
_entry.id   AF-A0A9P0PL03-F1
#
_cell.length_a   1.000
_cell.length_b   1.000
_cell.length_c   1.000
_cell.angle_alpha   90.00
_cell.angle_beta   90.00
_cell.angle_gamma   90.00
#
_symmetry.space_group_name_H-M   'P 1'
#
loop_
_entity.id
_entity.type
_entity.pdbx_description
1 polymer ?
#
loop_
_entity_poly.entity_id
_entity_poly.type
_entity_poly.pdbx_seq_one_letter_code
_entity_poly.pdbx_strand_id
1 'polypeptide(L)'
;MKMTKSKIAIIGCGAIGITTALKIQERLKSKVDVTIFSKDFSPNLTSDVAAGLWEPYLLELTPEEKTTRWAGETYQYLIANWNQAEKLGITLQPVTYITDTSTFTTPSWLKITLGYTELPRQQIEQFSKRYNQKLTGGFHFVSFTWEASRFIPYFSELFIDGGGTIVRRDIQDLWELSEYDVVVNCTGLASKDLVCEYVMDHLSEQYSVRKGPESHDNWYERLIRVFHSCLMVTLDLTLTAFKVI
;
A
#
# COMPACT_ATOMS: atom_id res chain seq x y z
N MET A 1 24.22 29.58 -3.40
CA MET A 1 23.29 29.14 -4.47
C MET A 1 22.00 28.65 -3.81
N LYS A 2 20.85 29.19 -4.22
CA LYS A 2 19.53 28.67 -3.79
C LYS A 2 19.36 27.33 -4.50
N MET A 3 19.35 26.20 -3.76
CA MET A 3 19.08 24.92 -4.39
C MET A 3 17.64 24.93 -4.91
N THR A 4 17.47 24.65 -6.20
CA THR A 4 16.16 24.47 -6.81
C THR A 4 15.56 23.18 -6.29
N LYS A 5 14.33 23.24 -5.76
CA LYS A 5 13.60 22.05 -5.34
C LYS A 5 13.18 21.25 -6.57
N SER A 6 13.29 19.92 -6.52
CA SER A 6 12.70 19.06 -7.54
C SER A 6 11.18 19.01 -7.35
N LYS A 7 10.43 19.22 -8.43
CA LYS A 7 8.97 19.15 -8.46
C LYS A 7 8.53 17.72 -8.71
N ILE A 8 7.73 17.18 -7.81
CA ILE A 8 7.19 15.83 -7.87
C ILE A 8 5.67 15.91 -7.96
N ALA A 9 5.10 15.38 -9.04
CA ALA A 9 3.67 15.14 -9.16
C ALA A 9 3.33 13.71 -8.74
N ILE A 10 2.25 13.56 -7.99
CA ILE A 10 1.68 12.26 -7.62
C ILE A 10 0.24 12.23 -8.14
N ILE A 11 -0.14 11.20 -8.87
CA ILE A 11 -1.50 11.07 -9.42
C ILE A 11 -2.28 10.05 -8.58
N GLY A 12 -3.35 10.49 -7.92
CA GLY A 12 -4.18 9.71 -7.02
C GLY A 12 -3.94 10.05 -5.54
N CYS A 13 -5.03 10.32 -4.80
CA CYS A 13 -5.00 10.64 -3.36
C CYS A 13 -5.60 9.53 -2.48
N GLY A 14 -5.57 8.27 -2.94
CA GLY A 14 -5.92 7.09 -2.14
C GLY A 14 -4.87 6.76 -1.09
N ALA A 15 -5.08 5.65 -0.38
CA ALA A 15 -4.17 5.16 0.68
C ALA A 15 -2.70 5.18 0.25
N ILE A 16 -2.44 4.70 -0.96
CA ILE A 16 -1.11 4.63 -1.57
C ILE A 16 -0.56 6.02 -1.91
N GLY A 17 -1.37 6.86 -2.56
CA GLY A 17 -0.96 8.20 -2.98
C GLY A 17 -0.56 9.08 -1.80
N ILE A 18 -1.39 9.13 -0.75
CA ILE A 18 -1.13 10.00 0.40
C ILE A 18 0.05 9.52 1.26
N THR A 19 0.16 8.20 1.49
CA THR A 19 1.28 7.64 2.25
C THR A 19 2.61 7.82 1.51
N THR A 20 2.60 7.65 0.19
CA THR A 20 3.75 7.92 -0.68
C THR A 20 4.19 9.39 -0.59
N ALA A 21 3.24 10.32 -0.69
CA ALA A 21 3.51 11.75 -0.63
C ALA A 21 4.18 12.14 0.69
N LEU A 22 3.65 11.66 1.82
CA LEU A 22 4.24 11.85 3.14
C LEU A 22 5.64 11.26 3.25
N LYS A 23 5.88 10.04 2.75
CA LYS A 23 7.21 9.42 2.80
C LYS A 23 8.23 10.14 1.93
N ILE A 24 7.82 10.67 0.78
CA ILE A 24 8.67 11.52 -0.06
C ILE A 24 9.05 12.80 0.69
N GLN A 25 8.07 13.50 1.30
CA GLN A 25 8.34 14.68 2.12
C GLN A 25 9.25 14.39 3.31
N GLU A 26 9.01 13.29 4.04
CA GLU A 26 9.79 12.89 5.22
C GLU A 26 11.26 12.67 4.86
N ARG A 27 11.52 11.93 3.75
CA ARG A 27 12.88 11.55 3.37
C ARG A 27 13.64 12.66 2.65
N LEU A 28 12.98 13.42 1.78
CA LEU A 28 13.63 14.40 0.92
C LEU A 28 13.51 15.84 1.44
N LYS A 29 12.55 16.09 2.34
CA LYS A 29 12.39 17.34 3.09
C LYS A 29 12.38 18.56 2.16
N SER A 30 13.18 19.57 2.48
CA SER A 30 13.26 20.83 1.74
C SER A 30 13.84 20.72 0.32
N LYS A 31 14.21 19.53 -0.16
CA LYS A 31 14.74 19.31 -1.51
C LYS A 31 13.66 19.11 -2.57
N VAL A 32 12.42 18.88 -2.15
CA VAL A 32 11.31 18.59 -3.05
C VAL A 32 10.14 19.53 -2.82
N ASP A 33 9.36 19.69 -3.87
CA ASP A 33 8.04 20.29 -3.87
C ASP A 33 7.06 19.23 -4.40
N VAL A 34 6.11 18.79 -3.57
CA VAL A 34 5.27 17.63 -3.85
C VAL A 34 3.83 18.09 -4.05
N THR A 35 3.25 17.76 -5.21
CA THR A 35 1.86 18.04 -5.53
C THR A 35 1.11 16.74 -5.84
N ILE A 36 -0.01 16.51 -5.16
CA ILE A 36 -0.93 15.42 -5.47
C ILE A 36 -2.04 15.95 -6.38
N PHE A 37 -2.26 15.29 -7.51
CA PHE A 37 -3.40 15.48 -8.39
C PHE A 37 -4.36 14.31 -8.24
N SER A 38 -5.64 14.59 -7.96
CA SER A 38 -6.65 13.53 -7.89
C SER A 38 -7.99 14.03 -8.37
N LYS A 39 -8.72 13.20 -9.10
CA LYS A 39 -10.11 13.45 -9.48
C LYS A 39 -11.02 13.34 -8.25
N ASP A 40 -10.89 12.23 -7.54
CA ASP A 40 -11.71 11.86 -6.39
C ASP A 40 -10.91 11.96 -5.09
N PHE A 41 -11.63 12.08 -3.97
CA PHE A 41 -11.08 12.20 -2.63
C PHE A 41 -11.93 11.41 -1.63
N SER A 42 -11.34 11.09 -0.48
CA SER A 42 -12.08 10.48 0.63
C SER A 42 -13.30 11.34 1.00
N PRO A 43 -14.48 10.75 1.25
CA PRO A 43 -14.74 9.33 1.50
C PRO A 43 -15.17 8.52 0.25
N ASN A 44 -14.84 8.95 -0.97
CA ASN A 44 -15.33 8.34 -2.21
C ASN A 44 -14.23 7.63 -3.01
N LEU A 45 -13.29 6.97 -2.34
CA LEU A 45 -12.20 6.22 -2.96
C LEU A 45 -12.39 4.71 -2.76
N THR A 46 -11.78 3.89 -3.61
CA THR A 46 -11.66 2.44 -3.38
C THR A 46 -11.05 2.13 -2.00
N SER A 47 -10.15 3.00 -1.53
CA SER A 47 -9.59 2.86 -0.19
C SER A 47 -10.64 2.99 0.92
N ASP A 48 -11.62 3.90 0.78
CA ASP A 48 -12.64 4.14 1.81
C ASP A 48 -13.62 2.99 1.98
N VAL A 49 -13.78 2.15 0.95
CA VAL A 49 -14.63 0.95 0.99
C VAL A 49 -13.88 -0.31 1.41
N ALA A 50 -12.56 -0.24 1.60
CA ALA A 50 -11.77 -1.38 2.04
C ALA A 50 -12.11 -1.77 3.48
N ALA A 51 -12.17 -3.08 3.76
CA ALA A 51 -12.40 -3.60 5.10
C ALA A 51 -11.26 -3.24 6.09
N GLY A 52 -10.06 -2.97 5.58
CA GLY A 52 -8.92 -2.48 6.36
C GLY A 52 -8.20 -3.53 7.20
N LEU A 53 -8.61 -4.81 7.20
CA LEU A 53 -7.92 -5.87 7.93
C LEU A 53 -6.54 -6.15 7.32
N TRP A 54 -5.48 -5.96 8.08
CA TRP A 54 -4.14 -6.33 7.66
C TRP A 54 -4.05 -7.86 7.52
N GLU A 55 -3.99 -8.34 6.29
CA GLU A 55 -3.80 -9.75 5.98
C GLU A 55 -3.09 -9.86 4.62
N PRO A 56 -1.80 -10.24 4.61
CA PRO A 56 -1.06 -10.37 3.35
C PRO A 56 -1.60 -11.53 2.51
N TYR A 57 -1.79 -11.28 1.22
CA TYR A 57 -2.11 -12.31 0.24
C TYR A 57 -0.93 -12.56 -0.70
N LEU A 58 -0.78 -13.80 -1.18
CA LEU A 58 0.24 -14.13 -2.18
C LEU A 58 -0.21 -13.61 -3.55
N LEU A 59 0.54 -12.65 -4.09
CA LEU A 59 0.34 -12.15 -5.45
C LEU A 59 1.16 -13.02 -6.40
N GLU A 60 0.51 -13.71 -7.34
CA GLU A 60 1.15 -14.72 -8.21
C GLU A 60 2.42 -14.23 -8.92
N LEU A 61 2.47 -12.94 -9.25
CA LEU A 61 3.58 -12.31 -9.96
C LEU A 61 4.58 -11.58 -9.04
N THR A 62 4.30 -11.48 -7.73
CA THR A 62 5.22 -10.86 -6.76
C THR A 62 5.96 -11.93 -5.96
N PRO A 63 7.30 -11.89 -5.91
CA PRO A 63 8.05 -12.78 -5.03
C PRO A 63 7.57 -12.67 -3.58
N GLU A 64 7.28 -13.82 -2.95
CA GLU A 64 6.77 -13.91 -1.58
C GLU A 64 7.64 -13.12 -0.58
N GLU A 65 8.97 -13.12 -0.75
CA GLU A 65 9.90 -12.37 0.09
C GLU A 65 9.58 -10.87 0.11
N LYS A 66 9.23 -10.28 -1.05
CA LYS A 66 8.90 -8.86 -1.14
C LYS A 66 7.59 -8.55 -0.43
N THR A 67 6.54 -9.32 -0.72
CA THR A 67 5.22 -9.18 -0.07
C THR A 67 5.36 -9.33 1.43
N THR A 68 6.08 -10.36 1.90
CA THR A 68 6.34 -10.61 3.32
C THR A 68 7.11 -9.46 3.97
N ARG A 69 8.12 -8.88 3.29
CA ARG A 69 8.86 -7.72 3.81
C ARG A 69 7.96 -6.48 3.93
N TRP A 70 7.23 -6.13 2.88
CA TRP A 70 6.32 -4.96 2.88
C TRP A 70 5.21 -5.09 3.92
N ALA A 71 4.68 -6.31 4.05
CA ALA A 71 3.77 -6.68 5.11
C ALA A 71 4.40 -6.44 6.48
N GLY A 72 5.61 -6.96 6.71
CA GLY A 72 6.34 -6.77 7.95
C GLY A 72 6.54 -5.31 8.33
N GLU A 73 6.98 -4.49 7.38
CA GLU A 73 7.17 -3.04 7.59
C GLU A 73 5.84 -2.34 7.93
N THR A 74 4.76 -2.70 7.25
CA THR A 74 3.41 -2.19 7.52
C THR A 74 2.94 -2.58 8.93
N TYR A 75 3.11 -3.85 9.30
CA TYR A 75 2.70 -4.36 10.61
C TYR A 75 3.47 -3.68 11.75
N GLN A 76 4.78 -3.46 11.56
CA GLN A 76 5.61 -2.70 12.50
C GLN A 76 5.15 -1.25 12.63
N TYR A 77 4.78 -0.59 11.52
CA TYR A 77 4.21 0.75 11.56
C TYR A 77 2.91 0.79 12.39
N LEU A 78 2.03 -0.18 12.19
CA LEU A 78 0.77 -0.29 12.93
C LEU A 78 1.01 -0.45 14.44
N ILE A 79 1.91 -1.35 14.84
CA ILE A 79 2.30 -1.52 16.25
C ILE A 79 2.89 -0.23 16.82
N ALA A 80 3.82 0.40 16.11
CA ALA A 80 4.54 1.58 16.59
C ALA A 80 3.63 2.80 16.76
N ASN A 81 2.54 2.88 16.01
CA ASN A 81 1.61 4.01 16.02
C ASN A 81 0.25 3.68 16.65
N TRP A 82 0.10 2.49 17.25
CA TRP A 82 -1.15 2.08 17.88
C TRP A 82 -1.53 2.96 19.08
N ASN A 83 -0.57 3.63 19.72
CA ASN A 83 -0.84 4.65 20.74
C ASN A 83 -1.62 5.87 20.20
N GLN A 84 -1.69 6.06 18.88
CA GLN A 84 -2.47 7.08 18.19
C GLN A 84 -3.66 6.47 17.42
N ALA A 85 -4.12 5.29 17.85
CA ALA A 85 -5.19 4.49 17.25
C ALA A 85 -6.38 5.32 16.76
N GLU A 86 -6.88 6.21 17.60
CA GLU A 86 -8.06 7.02 17.28
C GLU A 86 -7.83 7.92 16.07
N LYS A 87 -6.68 8.60 15.99
CA LYS A 87 -6.39 9.51 14.86
C LYS A 87 -6.14 8.75 13.57
N LEU A 88 -5.47 7.60 13.68
CA LEU A 88 -5.04 6.80 12.54
C LEU A 88 -6.07 5.75 12.11
N GLY A 89 -7.17 5.57 12.85
CA GLY A 89 -8.12 4.50 12.59
C GLY A 89 -7.50 3.11 12.70
N ILE A 90 -6.61 2.89 13.67
CA ILE A 90 -5.96 1.59 13.90
C ILE A 90 -6.67 0.87 15.05
N THR A 91 -7.19 -0.32 14.81
CA THR A 91 -7.78 -1.17 15.85
C THR A 91 -7.13 -2.54 15.87
N LEU A 92 -6.71 -3.00 17.04
CA LEU A 92 -6.14 -4.34 17.20
C LEU A 92 -7.24 -5.41 17.09
N GLN A 93 -7.00 -6.44 16.28
CA GLN A 93 -8.00 -7.46 15.95
C GLN A 93 -7.44 -8.87 16.18
N PRO A 94 -7.90 -9.62 17.19
CA PRO A 94 -7.64 -11.05 17.27
C PRO A 94 -8.33 -11.77 16.11
N VAL A 95 -7.59 -12.65 15.43
CA VAL A 95 -8.07 -13.41 14.28
C VAL A 95 -7.96 -14.90 14.56
N THR A 96 -9.01 -15.63 14.18
CA THR A 96 -9.01 -17.10 14.10
C THR A 96 -9.30 -17.47 12.66
N TYR A 97 -8.33 -18.10 12.00
CA TYR A 97 -8.51 -18.66 10.68
C TYR A 97 -8.76 -20.16 10.80
N ILE A 98 -9.73 -20.68 10.05
CA ILE A 98 -10.03 -22.11 9.93
C ILE A 98 -10.27 -22.42 8.45
N THR A 99 -9.92 -23.62 8.02
CA THR A 99 -10.08 -24.06 6.63
C THR A 99 -10.41 -25.54 6.54
N ASP A 100 -11.05 -25.94 5.45
CA ASP A 100 -11.29 -27.31 5.01
C ASP A 100 -10.40 -27.72 3.82
N THR A 101 -9.51 -26.84 3.38
CA THR A 101 -8.57 -27.09 2.28
C THR A 101 -7.58 -28.19 2.66
N SER A 102 -7.59 -29.31 1.93
CA SER A 102 -6.73 -30.47 2.23
C SER A 102 -5.24 -30.23 2.03
N THR A 103 -4.88 -29.24 1.21
CA THR A 103 -3.50 -28.82 0.92
C THR A 103 -3.08 -27.59 1.71
N PHE A 104 -3.81 -27.26 2.79
CA PHE A 104 -3.50 -26.11 3.61
C PHE A 104 -2.06 -26.18 4.14
N THR A 105 -1.30 -25.13 3.86
CA THR A 105 0.02 -24.89 4.43
C THR A 105 -0.01 -23.56 5.15
N THR A 106 0.63 -23.49 6.31
CA THR A 106 0.60 -22.27 7.10
C THR A 106 1.41 -21.17 6.39
N PRO A 107 0.81 -19.99 6.13
CA PRO A 107 1.53 -18.89 5.46
C PRO A 107 2.77 -18.43 6.24
N SER A 108 3.87 -18.16 5.53
CA SER A 108 5.15 -17.79 6.15
C SER A 108 5.09 -16.44 6.89
N TRP A 109 4.27 -15.50 6.39
CA TRP A 109 4.11 -14.16 6.95
C TRP A 109 3.49 -14.16 8.35
N LEU A 110 2.84 -15.25 8.79
CA LEU A 110 2.26 -15.33 10.13
C LEU A 110 3.31 -15.17 11.24
N LYS A 111 4.58 -15.50 10.96
CA LYS A 111 5.70 -15.30 11.88
C LYS A 111 5.97 -13.84 12.22
N ILE A 112 5.46 -12.91 11.41
CA ILE A 112 5.54 -11.45 11.67
C ILE A 112 4.57 -11.05 12.79
N THR A 113 3.46 -11.78 12.93
CA THR A 113 2.31 -11.36 13.73
C THR A 113 2.47 -11.68 15.21
N LEU A 114 1.87 -10.85 16.06
CA LEU A 114 1.81 -11.10 17.50
C LEU A 114 0.88 -12.28 17.78
N GLY A 115 1.31 -13.15 18.70
CA GLY A 115 0.46 -14.23 19.21
C GLY A 115 0.09 -15.31 18.19
N TYR A 116 0.86 -15.45 17.10
CA TYR A 116 0.64 -16.54 16.15
C TYR A 116 0.74 -17.91 16.83
N THR A 117 -0.27 -18.75 16.65
CA THR A 117 -0.29 -20.14 17.14
C THR A 117 -1.18 -21.00 16.23
N GLU A 118 -0.68 -22.17 15.81
CA GLU A 118 -1.50 -23.15 15.07
C GLU A 118 -2.56 -23.78 15.98
N LEU A 119 -3.76 -24.00 15.44
CA LEU A 119 -4.82 -24.69 16.16
C LEU A 119 -4.46 -26.18 16.35
N PRO A 120 -4.49 -26.71 17.59
CA PRO A 120 -4.27 -28.12 17.82
C PRO A 120 -5.29 -28.97 17.06
N ARG A 121 -4.86 -30.13 16.55
CA ARG A 121 -5.72 -31.08 15.83
C ARG A 121 -7.01 -31.42 16.58
N GLN A 122 -6.93 -31.58 17.91
CA GLN A 122 -8.10 -31.84 18.75
C GLN A 122 -9.14 -30.71 18.66
N GLN A 123 -8.70 -29.46 18.61
CA GLN A 123 -9.60 -28.30 18.48
C GLN A 123 -10.21 -28.23 17.08
N ILE A 124 -9.44 -28.55 16.03
CA ILE A 124 -9.95 -28.68 14.66
C ILE A 124 -11.03 -29.77 14.56
N GLU A 125 -10.82 -30.93 15.19
CA GLU A 125 -11.79 -32.03 15.24
C GLU A 125 -13.07 -31.62 16.00
N GLN A 126 -12.93 -30.87 17.10
CA GLN A 126 -14.07 -30.32 17.84
C GLN A 126 -14.89 -29.32 17.00
N PHE A 127 -14.22 -28.39 16.31
CA PHE A 127 -14.89 -27.46 15.40
C PHE A 127 -15.56 -28.18 14.23
N SER A 128 -14.88 -29.18 13.65
CA SER A 128 -15.43 -30.01 12.57
C SER A 128 -16.74 -30.65 12.98
N LYS A 129 -16.78 -31.26 14.19
CA LYS A 129 -18.00 -31.85 14.74
C LYS A 129 -19.08 -30.82 15.04
N ARG A 130 -18.71 -29.66 15.62
CA ARG A 130 -19.65 -28.60 16.00
C ARG A 130 -20.36 -28.01 14.79
N TYR A 131 -19.62 -27.75 13.71
CA TYR A 131 -20.15 -27.07 12.52
C TYR A 131 -20.55 -28.05 11.40
N ASN A 132 -20.40 -29.36 11.63
CA ASN A 132 -20.66 -30.40 10.62
C ASN A 132 -19.89 -30.15 9.31
N GLN A 133 -18.60 -29.81 9.44
CA GLN A 133 -17.69 -29.51 8.33
C GLN A 133 -16.38 -30.28 8.54
N LYS A 134 -15.70 -30.68 7.47
CA LYS A 134 -14.42 -31.37 7.56
C LYS A 134 -13.27 -30.37 7.53
N LEU A 135 -13.03 -29.71 8.65
CA LEU A 135 -11.93 -28.76 8.77
C LEU A 135 -10.58 -29.49 8.78
N THR A 136 -9.59 -28.92 8.11
CA THR A 136 -8.26 -29.49 7.88
C THR A 136 -7.15 -28.73 8.61
N GLY A 137 -7.40 -27.48 8.99
CA GLY A 137 -6.41 -26.67 9.71
C GLY A 137 -6.94 -25.33 10.17
N GLY A 138 -6.06 -24.58 10.83
CA GLY A 138 -6.33 -23.22 11.25
C GLY A 138 -5.28 -22.70 12.23
N PHE A 139 -5.36 -21.40 12.51
CA PHE A 139 -4.40 -20.70 13.36
C PHE A 139 -5.04 -19.47 14.01
N HIS A 140 -4.43 -19.02 15.09
CA HIS A 140 -4.69 -17.74 15.74
C HIS A 140 -3.56 -16.79 15.46
N PHE A 141 -3.86 -15.50 15.37
CA PHE A 141 -2.89 -14.42 15.40
C PHE A 141 -3.59 -13.09 15.75
N VAL A 142 -2.79 -12.07 16.02
CA VAL A 142 -3.29 -10.70 16.17
C VAL A 142 -2.99 -9.90 14.90
N SER A 143 -4.05 -9.38 14.30
CA SER A 143 -4.02 -8.43 13.20
C SER A 143 -4.40 -7.02 13.68
N PHE A 144 -4.53 -6.09 12.74
CA PHE A 144 -5.08 -4.77 12.92
C PHE A 144 -6.07 -4.49 11.79
N THR A 145 -7.14 -3.75 12.08
CA THR A 145 -7.83 -2.98 11.05
C THR A 145 -7.19 -1.61 10.94
N TRP A 146 -7.12 -1.08 9.71
CA TRP A 146 -6.67 0.27 9.43
C TRP A 146 -7.63 0.99 8.49
N GLU A 147 -8.38 1.94 9.05
CA GLU A 147 -9.50 2.59 8.39
C GLU A 147 -9.05 3.77 7.51
N ALA A 148 -9.12 3.58 6.18
CA ALA A 148 -8.78 4.60 5.19
C ALA A 148 -9.56 5.91 5.35
N SER A 149 -10.84 5.81 5.69
CA SER A 149 -11.71 6.96 5.95
C SER A 149 -11.26 7.83 7.13
N ARG A 150 -10.38 7.30 8.00
CA ARG A 150 -9.77 8.06 9.11
C ARG A 150 -8.35 8.52 8.77
N PHE A 151 -7.49 7.62 8.31
CA PHE A 151 -6.09 8.00 8.11
C PHE A 151 -5.86 8.85 6.86
N ILE A 152 -6.65 8.72 5.79
CA ILE A 152 -6.45 9.51 4.57
C ILE A 152 -6.69 11.01 4.85
N PRO A 153 -7.79 11.43 5.49
CA PRO A 153 -7.97 12.83 5.89
C PRO A 153 -6.85 13.32 6.81
N TYR A 154 -6.51 12.56 7.85
CA TYR A 154 -5.45 12.93 8.79
C TYR A 154 -4.08 13.08 8.11
N PHE A 155 -3.72 12.17 7.21
CA PHE A 155 -2.49 12.24 6.44
C PHE A 155 -2.49 13.37 5.41
N SER A 156 -3.66 13.73 4.88
CA SER A 156 -3.81 14.89 4.00
C SER A 156 -3.52 16.20 4.74
N GLU A 157 -4.00 16.34 5.98
CA GLU A 157 -3.66 17.47 6.85
C GLU A 157 -2.15 17.53 7.11
N LEU A 158 -1.55 16.42 7.54
CA LEU A 158 -0.10 16.34 7.76
C LEU A 158 0.72 16.67 6.51
N PHE A 159 0.27 16.23 5.34
CA PHE A 159 0.95 16.49 4.08
C PHE A 159 0.90 17.97 3.69
N ILE A 160 -0.25 18.62 3.87
CA ILE A 160 -0.43 20.06 3.62
C ILE A 160 0.38 20.88 4.63
N ASP A 161 0.36 20.52 5.92
CA ASP A 161 1.16 21.15 6.97
C ASP A 161 2.66 20.99 6.71
N GLY A 162 3.07 19.88 6.07
CA GLY A 162 4.42 19.63 5.57
C GLY A 162 4.81 20.47 4.34
N GLY A 163 3.92 21.33 3.85
CA GLY A 163 4.12 22.19 2.67
C GLY A 163 3.78 21.52 1.35
N GLY A 164 3.02 20.42 1.37
CA GLY A 164 2.52 19.73 0.18
C GLY A 164 1.28 20.40 -0.39
N THR A 165 1.05 20.21 -1.68
CA THR A 165 -0.14 20.76 -2.36
C THR A 165 -1.05 19.63 -2.85
N ILE A 166 -2.35 19.75 -2.62
CA ILE A 166 -3.36 18.82 -3.15
C ILE A 166 -4.26 19.57 -4.12
N VAL A 167 -4.38 19.08 -5.34
CA VAL A 167 -5.16 19.70 -6.41
C VAL A 167 -6.21 18.71 -6.92
N ARG A 168 -7.47 19.14 -6.93
CA ARG A 168 -8.52 18.39 -7.63
C ARG A 168 -8.34 18.60 -9.13
N ARG A 169 -7.82 17.57 -9.81
CA ARG A 169 -7.63 17.54 -11.27
C ARG A 169 -7.66 16.10 -11.73
N ASP A 170 -8.42 15.86 -12.78
CA ASP A 170 -8.46 14.59 -13.49
C ASP A 170 -7.34 14.61 -14.54
N ILE A 171 -6.28 13.82 -14.33
CA ILE A 171 -5.14 13.71 -15.24
C ILE A 171 -5.44 12.58 -16.21
N GLN A 172 -5.58 12.91 -17.49
CA GLN A 172 -5.92 11.98 -18.55
C GLN A 172 -4.69 11.55 -19.36
N ASP A 173 -3.62 12.35 -19.31
CA ASP A 173 -2.34 12.05 -19.94
C ASP A 173 -1.17 12.50 -19.03
N LEU A 174 -0.13 11.67 -18.91
CA LEU A 174 1.08 12.02 -18.15
C LEU A 174 1.80 13.24 -18.72
N TRP A 175 1.66 13.55 -20.02
CA TRP A 175 2.26 14.73 -20.64
C TRP A 175 1.68 16.05 -20.11
N GLU A 176 0.49 16.02 -19.51
CA GLU A 176 -0.09 17.18 -18.81
C GLU A 176 0.74 17.66 -17.62
N LEU A 177 1.69 16.84 -17.16
CA LEU A 177 2.57 17.10 -16.02
C LEU A 177 4.02 17.25 -16.46
N SER A 178 4.26 17.60 -17.73
CA SER A 178 5.62 17.78 -18.29
C SER A 178 6.44 18.88 -17.60
N GLU A 179 5.81 19.78 -16.84
CA GLU A 179 6.53 20.76 -16.01
C GLU A 179 7.09 20.20 -14.68
N TYR A 180 6.80 18.93 -14.34
CA TYR A 180 7.30 18.25 -13.15
C TYR A 180 8.52 17.39 -13.48
N ASP A 181 9.50 17.36 -12.56
CA ASP A 181 10.72 16.56 -12.74
C ASP A 181 10.45 15.05 -12.57
N VAL A 182 9.41 14.70 -11.80
CA VAL A 182 9.02 13.31 -11.50
C VAL A 182 7.50 13.19 -11.46
N VAL A 183 6.97 12.13 -12.08
CA VAL A 183 5.56 11.75 -11.96
C VAL A 183 5.47 10.38 -11.30
N VAL A 184 4.68 10.29 -10.25
CA VAL A 184 4.40 9.06 -9.51
C VAL A 184 2.95 8.66 -9.77
N ASN A 185 2.74 7.49 -10.35
CA ASN A 185 1.40 7.00 -10.63
C ASN A 185 0.87 6.17 -9.45
N CYS A 186 -0.17 6.68 -8.79
CA CYS A 186 -0.90 6.05 -7.69
C CYS A 186 -2.40 5.91 -8.00
N THR A 187 -2.78 5.80 -9.27
CA THR A 187 -4.18 5.79 -9.73
C THR A 187 -4.91 4.46 -9.52
N GLY A 188 -4.21 3.42 -9.06
CA GLY A 188 -4.77 2.09 -8.84
C GLY A 188 -5.44 1.52 -10.08
N LEU A 189 -6.69 1.06 -9.98
CA LEU A 189 -7.44 0.46 -11.09
C LEU A 189 -7.57 1.37 -12.33
N ALA A 190 -7.49 2.70 -12.15
CA ALA A 190 -7.53 3.65 -13.26
C ALA A 190 -6.19 3.76 -14.01
N SER A 191 -5.14 3.10 -13.53
CA SER A 191 -3.83 3.08 -14.19
C SER A 191 -3.90 2.50 -15.60
N LYS A 192 -4.77 1.51 -15.83
CA LYS A 192 -4.99 0.91 -17.16
C LYS A 192 -5.39 1.92 -18.24
N ASP A 193 -6.10 2.97 -17.84
CA ASP A 193 -6.63 3.99 -18.74
C ASP A 193 -5.57 5.10 -18.97
N LEU A 194 -4.72 5.37 -17.97
CA LEU A 194 -3.71 6.44 -18.01
C LEU A 194 -2.37 6.01 -18.62
N VAL A 195 -1.95 4.78 -18.36
CA VAL A 195 -0.71 4.20 -18.88
C VAL A 195 -1.09 2.86 -19.47
N CYS A 196 -1.25 2.80 -20.80
CA CYS A 196 -1.60 1.58 -21.52
C CYS A 196 -0.77 0.37 -21.03
N GLU A 197 -1.37 -0.46 -20.18
CA GLU A 197 -0.80 -1.75 -19.79
C GLU A 197 -1.51 -2.85 -20.60
N TYR A 198 -0.75 -3.50 -21.49
CA TYR A 198 -1.07 -4.83 -22.01
C TYR A 198 -0.86 -5.85 -20.89
N VAL A 199 -1.72 -5.91 -19.87
CA VAL A 199 -2.04 -7.08 -19.02
C VAL A 199 -3.14 -6.61 -18.07
N MET A 200 -4.40 -6.73 -18.48
CA MET A 200 -5.56 -6.59 -17.61
C MET A 200 -6.57 -7.67 -17.99
N ASP A 201 -6.16 -8.93 -17.81
CA ASP A 201 -7.09 -10.06 -17.80
C ASP A 201 -6.85 -10.84 -16.50
N HIS A 202 -7.84 -10.75 -15.60
CA HIS A 202 -8.04 -11.55 -14.38
C HIS A 202 -7.13 -11.26 -13.16
N LEU A 203 -7.70 -10.53 -12.18
CA LEU A 203 -7.36 -10.49 -10.73
C LEU A 203 -5.86 -10.40 -10.33
N SER A 204 -4.99 -9.89 -11.19
CA SER A 204 -3.57 -9.71 -10.88
C SER A 204 -2.97 -8.60 -11.76
N GLU A 205 -2.62 -7.46 -11.17
CA GLU A 205 -2.11 -6.28 -11.88
C GLU A 205 -0.58 -6.12 -11.66
N GLN A 206 0.26 -6.23 -12.71
CA GLN A 206 1.66 -5.74 -12.71
C GLN A 206 2.29 -5.45 -14.11
N TYR A 207 2.72 -4.19 -14.29
CA TYR A 207 4.01 -3.62 -14.76
C TYR A 207 4.53 -3.70 -16.22
N SER A 208 5.06 -2.54 -16.70
CA SER A 208 6.18 -2.42 -17.67
C SER A 208 7.09 -1.19 -17.40
N VAL A 209 8.42 -1.30 -17.63
CA VAL A 209 9.41 -0.20 -17.50
C VAL A 209 10.28 -0.12 -18.77
N ARG A 210 10.42 1.08 -19.38
CA ARG A 210 11.47 1.39 -20.37
C ARG A 210 12.46 2.41 -19.82
N LYS A 211 13.77 2.13 -19.98
CA LYS A 211 14.89 3.03 -19.65
C LYS A 211 15.07 4.11 -20.73
N GLY A 212 15.21 5.37 -20.33
CA GLY A 212 15.81 6.46 -21.12
C GLY A 212 17.23 6.81 -20.62
N PRO A 213 18.05 7.56 -21.38
CA PRO A 213 19.49 7.68 -21.15
C PRO A 213 19.87 8.47 -19.89
N GLU A 214 21.03 8.08 -19.37
CA GLU A 214 21.85 8.58 -18.25
C GLU A 214 21.47 9.92 -17.59
N SER A 215 21.11 9.84 -16.29
CA SER A 215 21.22 10.96 -15.35
C SER A 215 22.11 10.53 -14.18
N HIS A 216 23.23 11.23 -13.98
CA HIS A 216 24.33 10.93 -13.05
C HIS A 216 24.00 11.04 -11.54
N ASP A 217 22.72 11.15 -11.16
CA ASP A 217 22.33 11.45 -9.79
C ASP A 217 21.42 10.36 -9.19
N ASN A 218 21.95 9.68 -8.17
CA ASN A 218 21.48 8.40 -7.64
C ASN A 218 20.23 8.53 -6.73
N TRP A 219 19.46 9.61 -6.86
CA TRP A 219 18.26 9.84 -6.04
C TRP A 219 17.07 8.99 -6.50
N TYR A 220 17.03 8.57 -7.77
CA TYR A 220 15.99 7.68 -8.32
C TYR A 220 15.99 6.31 -7.61
N GLU A 221 17.18 5.72 -7.38
CA GLU A 221 17.38 4.52 -6.55
C GLU A 221 16.88 4.71 -5.11
N ARG A 222 17.01 5.93 -4.55
CA ARG A 222 16.47 6.27 -3.23
C ARG A 222 14.95 6.42 -3.24
N LEU A 223 14.36 6.92 -4.33
CA LEU A 223 12.91 6.97 -4.55
C LEU A 223 12.33 5.55 -4.69
N ILE A 224 12.98 4.66 -5.45
CA ILE A 224 12.62 3.23 -5.51
C ILE A 224 12.58 2.62 -4.11
N ARG A 225 13.57 2.91 -3.25
CA ARG A 225 13.56 2.48 -1.83
C ARG A 225 12.50 3.17 -0.96
N VAL A 226 11.93 4.31 -1.36
CA VAL A 226 10.78 4.94 -0.69
C VAL A 226 9.50 4.18 -1.01
N PHE A 227 9.29 3.83 -2.28
CA PHE A 227 8.13 3.07 -2.74
C PHE A 227 8.04 1.68 -2.11
N HIS A 228 9.17 1.01 -1.92
CA HIS A 228 9.24 -0.30 -1.26
C HIS A 228 8.89 -0.26 0.24
N SER A 229 8.73 0.90 0.87
CA SER A 229 8.35 1.02 2.29
C SER A 229 6.98 1.66 2.49
N CYS A 230 6.27 1.94 1.39
CA CYS A 230 4.91 2.43 1.43
C CYS A 230 3.94 1.25 1.52
N LEU A 231 2.88 1.48 2.27
CA LEU A 231 1.99 0.48 2.79
C LEU A 231 1.34 -0.38 1.70
N MET A 232 1.67 -1.67 1.64
CA MET A 232 1.16 -2.60 0.63
C MET A 232 0.46 -3.81 1.26
N VAL A 233 -0.33 -3.61 2.32
CA VAL A 233 -1.18 -4.68 2.84
C VAL A 233 -2.53 -4.12 3.25
N THR A 234 -3.46 -4.18 2.28
CA THR A 234 -4.94 -4.22 2.38
C THR A 234 -5.60 -3.79 1.07
N LEU A 235 -4.83 -3.19 0.16
CA LEU A 235 -5.26 -2.86 -1.19
C LEU A 235 -4.19 -3.33 -2.16
N ASP A 236 -4.62 -4.09 -3.15
CA ASP A 236 -3.85 -4.69 -4.23
C ASP A 236 -3.27 -3.61 -5.15
N LEU A 237 -2.29 -2.84 -4.64
CA LEU A 237 -1.83 -1.62 -5.28
C LEU A 237 -0.31 -1.54 -5.29
N THR A 238 0.25 -1.98 -6.40
CA THR A 238 1.66 -1.79 -6.74
C THR A 238 1.90 -0.37 -7.29
N LEU A 239 2.80 0.37 -6.64
CA LEU A 239 3.25 1.68 -7.11
C LEU A 239 4.17 1.56 -8.32
N THR A 240 3.95 2.41 -9.32
CA THR A 240 4.87 2.60 -10.46
C THR A 240 5.33 4.05 -10.51
N ALA A 241 6.63 4.29 -10.31
CA ALA A 241 7.22 5.59 -10.61
C ALA A 241 7.81 5.56 -12.01
N PHE A 242 7.39 6.50 -12.85
CA PHE A 242 7.94 6.69 -14.18
C PHE A 242 8.77 7.97 -14.20
N LYS A 243 9.94 7.91 -14.83
CA LYS A 243 10.70 9.10 -15.21
C LYS A 243 10.12 9.58 -16.53
N VAL A 244 9.41 10.73 -16.52
CA VAL A 244 9.10 11.46 -17.74
C VAL A 244 10.39 12.17 -18.18
N ILE A 245 10.69 12.10 -19.48
CA ILE A 245 11.97 12.49 -20.10
C ILE A 245 12.10 14.01 -20.14
#